data_AF-E6V4W0-F1
#
_entry.id   AF-E6V4W0-F1
#
_cell.length_a   1.000
_cell.length_b   1.000
_cell.length_c   1.000
_cell.angle_alpha   90.00
_cell.angle_beta   90.00
_cell.angle_gamma   90.00
#
_symmetry.space_group_name_H-M   'P 1'
#
loop_
_entity.id
_entity.type
_entity.pdbx_description
1 polymer ?
#
loop_
_entity_poly.entity_id
_entity_poly.type
_entity_poly.pdbx_seq_one_letter_code
_entity_poly.pdbx_strand_id
1 'polypeptide(L)'
;MNPAAANPDAFLALLSFGLITDAQHDAVLAHPETAALPPIPGPAHALAWMCLKGLVNQEEIDAAVERLEEASPPIATADDASYIAYDAEEFGELGDRGITHEAVNALFNDGLVDAEARDMALEKTPLVGSVPAAPAATLAWMVIDGPLERELFEATRAEVAAEPAFAMAADRARIVAEAQDEIAADEKAVGAWRATAQGKRRRSAWTSGLVTLAIAGGLGWYLFAPAGVPACDADATHKTLQGLMLRVSIDARTQGLREVGIPSLSGLREIGYRKDERIRGCMATMTRGDDTKAIAYTVGPASADDDKMMVRGADPVIVEARFGNLDAKGKPLYNAEPIGRVAAEKAFRDGVTALQASSPAAAMLQRQLERQRARQRSTTGLVVTDADREREIADFEPTGPCRAHEDGVSRVCPLVVEYNDSLLATIGRAQSLPMTGEFTFVQDNGNWRMSDDFAKRFTRAVTEARLIGMGVTDAAAAPE
;
A
#
# COMPACT_ATOMS: atom_id res chain seq x y z
N MET A 1 -3.80 -39.21 7.49
CA MET A 1 -3.89 -38.28 8.64
C MET A 1 -5.36 -38.15 8.99
N ASN A 2 -5.71 -38.23 10.28
CA ASN A 2 -7.09 -38.25 10.73
C ASN A 2 -7.62 -36.81 10.76
N PRO A 3 -8.65 -36.44 9.95
CA PRO A 3 -9.12 -35.05 9.85
C PRO A 3 -9.67 -34.47 11.16
N ALA A 4 -10.01 -35.33 12.12
CA ALA A 4 -10.45 -34.92 13.46
C ALA A 4 -9.35 -34.24 14.32
N ALA A 5 -8.08 -34.30 13.91
CA ALA A 5 -6.96 -33.72 14.65
C ALA A 5 -6.61 -32.27 14.24
N ALA A 6 -7.18 -31.72 13.16
CA ALA A 6 -6.86 -30.37 12.68
C ALA A 6 -7.71 -29.26 13.33
N ASN A 7 -8.90 -29.59 13.82
CA ASN A 7 -9.83 -28.62 14.41
C ASN A 7 -9.54 -28.17 15.86
N PRO A 8 -8.95 -28.97 16.77
CA PRO A 8 -8.71 -28.53 18.16
C PRO A 8 -7.63 -27.43 18.26
N ASP A 9 -6.77 -27.27 17.26
CA ASP A 9 -5.68 -26.29 17.29
C ASP A 9 -6.16 -24.84 17.13
N ALA A 10 -7.22 -24.58 16.35
CA ALA A 10 -7.69 -23.21 16.07
C ALA A 10 -8.49 -22.60 17.24
N PHE A 11 -9.38 -23.38 17.87
CA PHE A 11 -10.12 -22.92 19.06
C PHE A 11 -9.19 -22.78 20.28
N LEU A 12 -8.25 -23.71 20.45
CA LEU A 12 -7.24 -23.60 21.50
C LEU A 12 -6.33 -22.39 21.26
N ALA A 13 -6.01 -22.07 20.00
CA ALA A 13 -5.27 -20.86 19.67
C ALA A 13 -6.02 -19.60 20.15
N LEU A 14 -7.34 -19.49 19.91
CA LEU A 14 -8.14 -18.37 20.41
C LEU A 14 -8.06 -18.21 21.94
N LEU A 15 -8.12 -19.33 22.67
CA LEU A 15 -7.94 -19.33 24.12
C LEU A 15 -6.53 -18.86 24.51
N SER A 16 -5.50 -19.32 23.79
CA SER A 16 -4.11 -18.92 24.03
C SER A 16 -3.84 -17.44 23.72
N PHE A 17 -4.57 -16.86 22.75
CA PHE A 17 -4.54 -15.44 22.43
C PHE A 17 -5.34 -14.59 23.43
N GLY A 18 -6.16 -15.20 24.29
CA GLY A 18 -7.00 -14.52 25.27
C GLY A 18 -8.28 -13.90 24.69
N LEU A 19 -8.63 -14.28 23.45
CA LEU A 19 -9.84 -13.80 22.76
C LEU A 19 -11.11 -14.48 23.23
N ILE A 20 -10.99 -15.70 23.75
CA ILE A 20 -12.10 -16.44 24.34
C ILE A 20 -11.70 -16.90 25.75
N THR A 21 -12.71 -17.10 26.59
CA THR A 21 -12.56 -17.64 27.94
C THR A 21 -12.55 -19.18 27.92
N ASP A 22 -12.08 -19.80 29.01
CA ASP A 22 -12.17 -21.26 29.19
C ASP A 22 -13.63 -21.76 29.02
N ALA A 23 -14.62 -20.99 29.52
CA ALA A 23 -16.02 -21.34 29.38
C ALA A 23 -16.51 -21.31 27.93
N GLN A 24 -16.07 -20.33 27.13
CA GLN A 24 -16.39 -20.24 25.70
C GLN A 24 -15.66 -21.33 24.90
N HIS A 25 -14.45 -21.68 25.29
CA HIS A 25 -13.71 -22.81 24.71
C HIS A 25 -14.40 -24.15 25.04
N ASP A 26 -14.83 -24.38 26.27
CA ASP A 26 -15.58 -25.60 26.62
C ASP A 26 -16.94 -25.64 25.89
N ALA A 27 -17.60 -24.49 25.74
CA ALA A 27 -18.84 -24.37 24.98
C ALA A 27 -18.65 -24.72 23.49
N VAL A 28 -17.54 -24.28 22.88
CA VAL A 28 -17.24 -24.59 21.47
C VAL A 28 -16.97 -26.08 21.28
N LEU A 29 -16.24 -26.72 22.20
CA LEU A 29 -15.98 -28.16 22.13
C LEU A 29 -17.24 -29.01 22.37
N ALA A 30 -18.19 -28.51 23.16
CA ALA A 30 -19.47 -29.16 23.41
C ALA A 30 -20.52 -28.92 22.31
N HIS A 31 -20.30 -27.96 21.41
CA HIS A 31 -21.28 -27.61 20.39
C HIS A 31 -21.44 -28.76 19.36
N PRO A 32 -22.68 -29.18 19.03
CA PRO A 32 -22.92 -30.39 18.24
C PRO A 32 -22.36 -30.34 16.82
N GLU A 33 -22.24 -29.14 16.25
CA GLU A 33 -21.71 -28.94 14.89
C GLU A 33 -20.17 -28.92 14.83
N THR A 34 -19.47 -28.79 15.96
CA THR A 34 -18.00 -28.69 15.99
C THR A 34 -17.32 -29.93 15.42
N ALA A 35 -17.89 -31.11 15.66
CA ALA A 35 -17.37 -32.38 15.12
C ALA A 35 -17.56 -32.52 13.60
N ALA A 36 -18.46 -31.73 13.00
CA ALA A 36 -18.77 -31.75 11.57
C ALA A 36 -18.02 -30.65 10.79
N LEU A 37 -17.26 -29.79 11.47
CA LEU A 37 -16.52 -28.71 10.83
C LEU A 37 -15.45 -29.26 9.87
N PRO A 38 -15.28 -28.65 8.69
CA PRO A 38 -14.12 -28.90 7.86
C PRO A 38 -12.84 -28.48 8.61
N PRO A 39 -11.65 -28.89 8.13
CA PRO A 39 -10.39 -28.38 8.64
C PRO A 39 -10.41 -26.85 8.70
N ILE A 40 -10.21 -26.29 9.90
CA ILE A 40 -10.25 -24.85 10.14
C ILE A 40 -8.92 -24.24 9.71
N PRO A 41 -8.88 -23.27 8.77
CA PRO A 41 -7.61 -22.70 8.28
C PRO A 41 -6.83 -21.92 9.34
N GLY A 42 -7.53 -21.29 10.28
CA GLY A 42 -6.88 -20.51 11.35
C GLY A 42 -7.84 -19.97 12.40
N PRO A 43 -7.30 -19.31 13.45
CA PRO A 43 -8.09 -18.82 14.58
C PRO A 43 -9.18 -17.81 14.18
N ALA A 44 -8.97 -16.96 13.17
CA ALA A 44 -10.00 -16.03 12.69
C ALA A 44 -11.24 -16.76 12.13
N HIS A 45 -11.03 -17.86 11.39
CA HIS A 45 -12.12 -18.69 10.88
C HIS A 45 -12.89 -19.38 12.02
N ALA A 46 -12.18 -19.82 13.06
CA ALA A 46 -12.79 -20.35 14.28
C ALA A 46 -13.62 -19.28 15.01
N LEU A 47 -13.10 -18.07 15.14
CA LEU A 47 -13.77 -16.98 15.86
C LEU A 47 -15.03 -16.50 15.12
N ALA A 48 -14.94 -16.32 13.80
CA ALA A 48 -16.10 -15.98 12.95
C ALA A 48 -17.20 -17.05 13.07
N TRP A 49 -16.82 -18.33 13.09
CA TRP A 49 -17.77 -19.42 13.32
C TRP A 49 -18.41 -19.34 14.71
N MET A 50 -17.63 -19.08 15.77
CA MET A 50 -18.17 -18.91 17.12
C MET A 50 -19.15 -17.74 17.20
N CYS A 51 -18.87 -16.62 16.51
CA CYS A 51 -19.78 -15.48 16.41
C CYS A 51 -21.09 -15.87 15.74
N LEU A 52 -21.02 -16.56 14.59
CA LEU A 52 -22.19 -17.03 13.87
C LEU A 52 -23.07 -17.97 14.71
N LYS A 53 -22.46 -18.78 15.57
CA LYS A 53 -23.17 -19.69 16.48
C LYS A 53 -23.63 -19.04 17.79
N GLY A 54 -23.34 -17.76 17.99
CA GLY A 54 -23.69 -17.03 19.21
C GLY A 54 -22.97 -17.55 20.46
N LEU A 55 -21.80 -18.17 20.27
CA LEU A 55 -20.94 -18.66 21.36
C LEU A 55 -20.05 -17.55 21.93
N VAL A 56 -19.84 -16.50 21.13
CA VAL A 56 -19.21 -15.24 21.50
C VAL A 56 -19.91 -14.13 20.70
N ASN A 57 -19.96 -12.92 21.23
CA ASN A 57 -20.46 -11.75 20.50
C ASN A 57 -19.39 -10.66 20.35
N GLN A 58 -19.67 -9.66 19.51
CA GLN A 58 -18.69 -8.60 19.20
C GLN A 58 -18.28 -7.79 20.45
N GLU A 59 -19.21 -7.50 21.36
CA GLU A 59 -18.90 -6.75 22.59
C GLU A 59 -17.94 -7.53 23.50
N GLU A 60 -18.09 -8.85 23.56
CA GLU A 60 -17.17 -9.73 24.30
C GLU A 60 -15.77 -9.79 23.66
N ILE A 61 -15.70 -9.75 22.32
CA ILE A 61 -14.44 -9.73 21.57
C ILE A 61 -13.74 -8.38 21.78
N ASP A 62 -14.45 -7.28 21.58
CA ASP A 62 -13.92 -5.92 21.76
C ASP A 62 -13.40 -5.74 23.19
N ALA A 63 -14.16 -6.19 24.20
CA ALA A 63 -13.75 -6.15 25.60
C ALA A 63 -12.57 -7.10 25.92
N ALA A 64 -12.38 -8.18 25.14
CA ALA A 64 -11.20 -9.03 25.25
C ALA A 64 -9.97 -8.36 24.64
N VAL A 65 -10.11 -7.76 23.45
CA VAL A 65 -9.04 -7.01 22.77
C VAL A 65 -8.60 -5.81 23.62
N GLU A 66 -9.54 -4.98 24.10
CA GLU A 66 -9.25 -3.82 24.95
C GLU A 66 -8.47 -4.24 26.22
N ARG A 67 -8.90 -5.32 26.89
CA ARG A 67 -8.21 -5.84 28.07
C ARG A 67 -6.79 -6.31 27.78
N LEU A 68 -6.55 -6.88 26.60
CA LEU A 68 -5.22 -7.33 26.16
C LEU A 68 -4.33 -6.13 25.82
N GLU A 69 -4.88 -5.09 25.18
CA GLU A 69 -4.18 -3.86 24.81
C GLU A 69 -3.83 -2.97 26.02
N GLU A 70 -4.73 -2.90 27.02
CA GLU A 70 -4.54 -2.11 28.24
C GLU A 70 -3.71 -2.81 29.33
N ALA A 71 -3.32 -4.07 29.12
CA ALA A 71 -2.60 -4.85 30.11
C ALA A 71 -1.23 -4.23 30.44
N SER A 72 -0.91 -4.15 31.73
CA SER A 72 0.42 -3.74 32.22
C SER A 72 1.00 -4.82 33.14
N PRO A 73 2.11 -5.47 32.76
CA PRO A 73 2.90 -5.25 31.55
C PRO A 73 2.17 -5.71 30.26
N PRO A 74 2.58 -5.22 29.08
CA PRO A 74 1.97 -5.59 27.80
C PRO A 74 1.96 -7.10 27.56
N ILE A 75 0.84 -7.62 27.06
CA ILE A 75 0.68 -9.03 26.70
C ILE A 75 1.12 -9.22 25.24
N ALA A 76 2.08 -10.11 25.01
CA ALA A 76 2.69 -10.33 23.69
C ALA A 76 1.69 -10.79 22.60
N THR A 77 0.54 -11.33 22.98
CA THR A 77 -0.51 -11.83 22.08
C THR A 77 -1.59 -10.80 21.74
N ALA A 78 -1.56 -9.58 22.34
CA ALA A 78 -2.61 -8.57 22.15
C ALA A 78 -2.76 -8.14 20.68
N ASP A 79 -1.63 -7.94 19.99
CA ASP A 79 -1.59 -7.55 18.58
C ASP A 79 -2.15 -8.63 17.65
N ASP A 80 -1.83 -9.90 17.91
CA ASP A 80 -2.35 -11.05 17.14
C ASP A 80 -3.85 -11.25 17.41
N ALA A 81 -4.27 -11.05 18.66
CA ALA A 81 -5.68 -11.13 19.06
C ALA A 81 -6.54 -10.09 18.32
N SER A 82 -6.06 -8.83 18.24
CA SER A 82 -6.73 -7.74 17.52
C SER A 82 -6.90 -8.05 16.03
N TYR A 83 -5.88 -8.64 15.38
CA TYR A 83 -5.98 -9.06 13.98
C TYR A 83 -6.95 -10.22 13.76
N ILE A 84 -6.91 -11.23 14.63
CA ILE A 84 -7.83 -12.36 14.55
C ILE A 84 -9.28 -11.90 14.71
N ALA A 85 -9.54 -10.91 15.57
CA ALA A 85 -10.86 -10.29 15.72
C ALA A 85 -11.31 -9.54 14.46
N TYR A 86 -10.41 -8.75 13.85
CA TYR A 86 -10.69 -8.01 12.62
C TYR A 86 -11.01 -8.95 11.43
N ASP A 87 -10.17 -9.97 11.20
CA ASP A 87 -10.40 -10.94 10.12
C ASP A 87 -11.70 -11.73 10.36
N ALA A 88 -12.05 -12.00 11.62
CA ALA A 88 -13.30 -12.66 11.96
C ALA A 88 -14.54 -11.80 11.68
N GLU A 89 -14.45 -10.47 11.86
CA GLU A 89 -15.51 -9.53 11.48
C GLU A 89 -15.69 -9.50 9.95
N GLU A 90 -14.59 -9.38 9.20
CA GLU A 90 -14.62 -9.43 7.72
C GLU A 90 -15.25 -10.74 7.22
N PHE A 91 -14.91 -11.87 7.84
CA PHE A 91 -15.53 -13.16 7.55
C PHE A 91 -17.03 -13.18 7.86
N GLY A 92 -17.48 -12.47 8.90
CA GLY A 92 -18.90 -12.27 9.18
C GLY A 92 -19.61 -11.54 8.03
N GLU A 93 -19.06 -10.43 7.57
CA GLU A 93 -19.62 -9.63 6.46
C GLU A 93 -19.69 -10.43 5.15
N LEU A 94 -18.65 -11.21 4.85
CA LEU A 94 -18.64 -12.12 3.69
C LEU A 94 -19.68 -13.24 3.84
N GLY A 95 -19.80 -13.81 5.04
CA GLY A 95 -20.77 -14.85 5.37
C GLY A 95 -22.21 -14.40 5.22
N ASP A 96 -22.51 -13.14 5.55
CA ASP A 96 -23.83 -12.52 5.38
C ASP A 96 -24.21 -12.29 3.91
N ARG A 97 -23.21 -12.29 3.02
CA ARG A 97 -23.39 -12.22 1.57
C ARG A 97 -23.41 -13.59 0.90
N GLY A 98 -23.25 -14.67 1.66
CA GLY A 98 -23.15 -16.02 1.12
C GLY A 98 -21.80 -16.34 0.47
N ILE A 99 -20.79 -15.50 0.72
CA ILE A 99 -19.41 -15.70 0.25
C ILE A 99 -18.71 -16.59 1.28
N THR A 100 -18.67 -17.90 1.00
CA THR A 100 -18.20 -18.93 1.94
C THR A 100 -17.35 -19.97 1.24
N HIS A 101 -16.68 -20.84 2.02
CA HIS A 101 -15.98 -22.01 1.49
C HIS A 101 -16.84 -22.88 0.58
N GLU A 102 -18.13 -23.04 0.88
CA GLU A 102 -19.06 -23.80 0.03
C GLU A 102 -19.20 -23.15 -1.35
N ALA A 103 -19.38 -21.83 -1.40
CA ALA A 103 -19.50 -21.10 -2.65
C ALA A 103 -18.20 -21.13 -3.47
N VAL A 104 -17.04 -20.99 -2.81
CA VAL A 104 -15.73 -21.07 -3.47
C VAL A 104 -15.51 -22.47 -4.06
N ASN A 105 -15.82 -23.53 -3.31
CA ASN A 105 -15.70 -24.89 -3.81
C ASN A 105 -16.71 -25.20 -4.93
N ALA A 106 -17.91 -24.62 -4.90
CA ALA A 106 -18.86 -24.74 -6.00
C ALA A 106 -18.30 -24.15 -7.30
N LEU A 107 -17.71 -22.95 -7.25
CA LEU A 107 -17.05 -22.33 -8.41
C LEU A 107 -15.91 -23.17 -8.98
N PHE A 108 -15.09 -23.77 -8.10
CA PHE A 108 -14.01 -24.67 -8.52
C PHE A 108 -14.55 -25.96 -9.16
N ASN A 109 -15.56 -26.59 -8.55
CA ASN A 109 -16.17 -27.81 -9.06
C ASN A 109 -16.86 -27.59 -10.41
N ASP A 110 -17.40 -26.39 -10.62
CA ASP A 110 -17.99 -25.96 -11.88
C ASP A 110 -16.95 -25.48 -12.90
N GLY A 111 -15.65 -25.53 -12.58
CA GLY A 111 -14.57 -25.11 -13.47
C GLY A 111 -14.63 -23.62 -13.86
N LEU A 112 -15.20 -22.79 -12.99
CA LEU A 112 -15.24 -21.33 -13.15
C LEU A 112 -14.00 -20.65 -12.56
N VAL A 113 -13.30 -21.32 -11.65
CA VAL A 113 -12.01 -20.90 -11.10
C VAL A 113 -11.06 -22.10 -11.05
N ASP A 114 -9.75 -21.82 -11.14
CA ASP A 114 -8.74 -22.86 -11.00
C ASP A 114 -8.41 -23.17 -9.53
N ALA A 115 -7.51 -24.13 -9.32
CA ALA A 115 -7.12 -24.57 -7.97
C ALA A 115 -6.38 -23.47 -7.19
N GLU A 116 -5.63 -22.60 -7.85
CA GLU A 116 -4.87 -21.54 -7.21
C GLU A 116 -5.82 -20.44 -6.70
N ALA A 117 -6.73 -19.99 -7.56
CA ALA A 117 -7.78 -19.03 -7.20
C ALA A 117 -8.71 -19.59 -6.10
N ARG A 118 -9.03 -20.89 -6.13
CA ARG A 118 -9.76 -21.57 -5.06
C ARG A 118 -9.00 -21.49 -3.74
N ASP A 119 -7.74 -21.91 -3.70
CA ASP A 119 -6.98 -22.02 -2.46
C ASP A 119 -6.77 -20.63 -1.82
N MET A 120 -6.48 -19.60 -2.63
CA MET A 120 -6.41 -18.21 -2.15
C MET A 120 -7.75 -17.69 -1.61
N ALA A 121 -8.87 -18.06 -2.22
CA ALA A 121 -10.19 -17.64 -1.76
C ALA A 121 -10.60 -18.35 -0.46
N LEU A 122 -10.22 -19.62 -0.28
CA LEU A 122 -10.47 -20.36 0.96
C LEU A 122 -9.68 -19.82 2.17
N GLU A 123 -8.59 -19.08 1.96
CA GLU A 123 -7.89 -18.40 3.06
C GLU A 123 -8.59 -17.12 3.53
N LYS A 124 -9.47 -16.57 2.68
CA LYS A 124 -10.08 -15.23 2.84
C LYS A 124 -11.59 -15.27 2.95
N THR A 125 -12.19 -16.43 3.13
CA THR A 125 -13.65 -16.57 3.23
C THR A 125 -14.02 -17.36 4.46
N PRO A 126 -15.17 -17.09 5.09
CA PRO A 126 -15.64 -17.89 6.22
C PRO A 126 -15.90 -19.33 5.80
N LEU A 127 -15.75 -20.25 6.77
CA LEU A 127 -16.14 -21.65 6.63
C LEU A 127 -17.62 -21.79 6.23
N VAL A 128 -18.47 -20.97 6.83
CA VAL A 128 -19.93 -20.99 6.70
C VAL A 128 -20.48 -19.57 6.87
N GLY A 129 -21.65 -19.30 6.29
CA GLY A 129 -22.32 -18.01 6.35
C GLY A 129 -23.67 -18.08 7.08
N SER A 130 -24.26 -16.91 7.32
CA SER A 130 -25.62 -16.79 7.88
C SER A 130 -26.72 -16.97 6.82
N VAL A 131 -26.34 -16.87 5.54
CA VAL A 131 -27.20 -17.08 4.37
C VAL A 131 -26.67 -18.23 3.49
N PRO A 132 -27.49 -18.79 2.58
CA PRO A 132 -27.03 -19.82 1.66
C PRO A 132 -25.85 -19.37 0.80
N ALA A 133 -24.98 -20.32 0.43
CA ALA A 133 -23.86 -20.07 -0.46
C ALA A 133 -24.31 -19.40 -1.77
N ALA A 134 -23.61 -18.33 -2.16
CA ALA A 134 -23.94 -17.52 -3.31
C ALA A 134 -22.77 -17.51 -4.32
N PRO A 135 -22.64 -18.53 -5.20
CA PRO A 135 -21.52 -18.64 -6.14
C PRO A 135 -21.34 -17.41 -7.04
N ALA A 136 -22.43 -16.78 -7.50
CA ALA A 136 -22.35 -15.56 -8.32
C ALA A 136 -21.73 -14.38 -7.55
N ALA A 137 -22.18 -14.15 -6.32
CA ALA A 137 -21.64 -13.10 -5.45
C ALA A 137 -20.18 -13.38 -5.07
N THR A 138 -19.83 -14.64 -4.83
CA THR A 138 -18.45 -15.08 -4.60
C THR A 138 -17.58 -14.83 -5.83
N LEU A 139 -18.05 -15.16 -7.03
CA LEU A 139 -17.30 -14.93 -8.26
C LEU A 139 -17.10 -13.43 -8.52
N ALA A 140 -18.12 -12.61 -8.28
CA ALA A 140 -18.02 -11.15 -8.36
C ALA A 140 -17.00 -10.60 -7.34
N TRP A 141 -17.08 -11.03 -6.08
CA TRP A 141 -16.11 -10.67 -5.03
C TRP A 141 -14.69 -11.08 -5.40
N MET A 142 -14.48 -12.28 -5.95
CA MET A 142 -13.15 -12.76 -6.36
C MET A 142 -12.51 -11.84 -7.41
N VAL A 143 -13.31 -11.20 -8.26
CA VAL A 143 -12.84 -10.27 -9.31
C VAL A 143 -12.67 -8.83 -8.79
N ILE A 144 -13.53 -8.40 -7.86
CA ILE A 144 -13.49 -7.03 -7.31
C ILE A 144 -12.37 -6.91 -6.27
N ASP A 145 -12.27 -7.89 -5.36
CA ASP A 145 -11.41 -7.85 -4.18
C ASP A 145 -10.19 -8.82 -4.27
N GLY A 146 -10.12 -9.64 -5.34
CA GLY A 146 -8.84 -9.87 -6.00
C GLY A 146 -8.19 -11.27 -6.11
N PRO A 147 -8.71 -12.44 -5.67
CA PRO A 147 -8.05 -13.69 -6.04
C PRO A 147 -8.19 -14.06 -7.53
N LEU A 148 -9.05 -13.39 -8.30
CA LEU A 148 -9.27 -13.67 -9.73
C LEU A 148 -9.02 -12.42 -10.60
N GLU A 149 -8.07 -12.50 -11.52
CA GLU A 149 -7.79 -11.43 -12.48
C GLU A 149 -8.99 -11.20 -13.42
N ARG A 150 -9.21 -9.93 -13.81
CA ARG A 150 -10.31 -9.56 -14.70
C ARG A 150 -10.22 -10.25 -16.04
N GLU A 151 -9.02 -10.31 -16.60
CA GLU A 151 -8.73 -10.93 -17.88
C GLU A 151 -9.06 -12.43 -17.87
N LEU A 152 -8.79 -13.10 -16.74
CA LEU A 152 -9.10 -14.51 -16.56
C LEU A 152 -10.61 -14.73 -16.45
N PHE A 153 -11.33 -13.89 -15.69
CA PHE A 153 -12.80 -13.93 -15.64
C PHE A 153 -13.43 -13.70 -17.02
N GLU A 154 -12.91 -12.76 -17.80
CA GLU A 154 -13.37 -12.47 -19.16
C GLU A 154 -13.13 -13.64 -20.12
N ALA A 155 -11.99 -14.34 -19.98
CA ALA A 155 -11.71 -15.58 -20.72
C ALA A 155 -12.70 -16.69 -20.33
N THR A 156 -12.91 -16.93 -19.04
CA THR A 156 -13.90 -17.90 -18.54
C THR A 156 -15.30 -17.59 -19.04
N ARG A 157 -15.69 -16.31 -19.08
CA ARG A 157 -16.99 -15.89 -19.65
C ARG A 157 -17.10 -16.25 -21.13
N ALA A 158 -16.06 -15.99 -21.92
CA ALA A 158 -16.06 -16.32 -23.33
C ALA A 158 -16.14 -17.83 -23.56
N GLU A 159 -15.47 -18.63 -22.73
CA GLU A 159 -15.56 -20.09 -22.75
C GLU A 159 -16.97 -20.59 -22.41
N VAL A 160 -17.55 -20.12 -21.30
CA VAL A 160 -18.91 -20.48 -20.88
C VAL A 160 -19.96 -20.08 -21.93
N ALA A 161 -19.79 -18.93 -22.59
CA ALA A 161 -20.68 -18.50 -23.67
C ALA A 161 -20.58 -19.37 -24.94
N ALA A 162 -19.45 -20.04 -25.15
CA ALA A 162 -19.21 -20.92 -26.29
C ALA A 162 -19.62 -22.38 -26.03
N GLU A 163 -20.07 -22.71 -24.82
CA GLU A 163 -20.42 -24.07 -24.43
C GLU A 163 -21.72 -24.56 -25.07
N PRO A 164 -21.77 -25.81 -25.55
CA PRO A 164 -23.00 -26.42 -26.02
C PRO A 164 -23.99 -26.59 -24.86
N ALA A 165 -25.29 -26.47 -25.12
CA ALA A 165 -26.33 -26.58 -24.10
C ALA A 165 -26.46 -28.03 -23.55
N PHE A 166 -25.75 -28.34 -22.47
CA PHE A 166 -26.00 -29.47 -21.57
C PHE A 166 -26.40 -28.95 -20.18
N ALA A 167 -26.95 -29.81 -19.33
CA ALA A 167 -27.62 -29.40 -18.08
C ALA A 167 -26.77 -28.49 -17.16
N MET A 168 -25.46 -28.73 -17.06
CA MET A 168 -24.54 -27.92 -16.23
C MET A 168 -24.09 -26.60 -16.89
N ALA A 169 -24.21 -26.46 -18.21
CA ALA A 169 -23.82 -25.25 -18.93
C ALA A 169 -24.76 -24.07 -18.63
N ALA A 170 -26.03 -24.34 -18.37
CA ALA A 170 -27.02 -23.32 -18.03
C ALA A 170 -26.76 -22.68 -16.66
N ASP A 171 -26.36 -23.47 -15.66
CA ASP A 171 -26.05 -22.97 -14.33
C ASP A 171 -24.74 -22.16 -14.33
N ARG A 172 -23.70 -22.62 -15.04
CA ARG A 172 -22.46 -21.84 -15.21
C ARG A 172 -22.69 -20.52 -15.91
N ALA A 173 -23.48 -20.52 -16.99
CA ALA A 173 -23.84 -19.30 -17.70
C ALA A 173 -24.63 -18.32 -16.81
N ARG A 174 -25.54 -18.85 -15.98
CA ARG A 174 -26.31 -18.05 -15.01
C ARG A 174 -25.38 -17.42 -13.96
N ILE A 175 -24.49 -18.21 -13.34
CA ILE A 175 -23.54 -17.71 -12.33
C ILE A 175 -22.66 -16.60 -12.89
N VAL A 176 -22.11 -16.79 -14.09
CA VAL A 176 -21.25 -15.79 -14.74
C VAL A 176 -22.03 -14.52 -15.10
N ALA A 177 -23.27 -14.65 -15.57
CA ALA A 177 -24.12 -13.50 -15.90
C ALA A 177 -24.50 -12.69 -14.65
N GLU A 178 -24.92 -13.37 -13.57
CA GLU A 178 -25.24 -12.73 -12.28
C GLU A 178 -24.00 -12.05 -11.69
N ALA A 179 -22.83 -12.70 -11.73
CA ALA A 179 -21.57 -12.10 -11.29
C ALA A 179 -21.20 -10.86 -12.11
N GLN A 180 -21.41 -10.89 -13.44
CA GLN A 180 -21.18 -9.73 -14.29
C GLN A 180 -22.09 -8.55 -13.93
N ASP A 181 -23.37 -8.82 -13.65
CA ASP A 181 -24.33 -7.79 -13.25
C ASP A 181 -23.92 -7.15 -11.92
N GLU A 182 -23.45 -7.94 -10.95
CA GLU A 182 -22.92 -7.42 -9.68
C GLU A 182 -21.67 -6.58 -9.87
N ILE A 183 -20.72 -7.03 -10.70
CA ILE A 183 -19.51 -6.26 -10.96
C ILE A 183 -19.84 -4.94 -11.68
N ALA A 184 -20.73 -4.96 -12.67
CA ALA A 184 -21.19 -3.75 -13.35
C ALA A 184 -21.97 -2.82 -12.40
N ALA A 185 -22.74 -3.39 -11.46
CA ALA A 185 -23.43 -2.63 -10.43
C ALA A 185 -22.46 -1.96 -9.46
N ASP A 186 -21.38 -2.64 -9.05
CA ASP A 186 -20.31 -2.06 -8.24
C ASP A 186 -19.60 -0.92 -8.98
N GLU A 187 -19.19 -1.14 -10.23
CA GLU A 187 -18.58 -0.10 -11.08
C GLU A 187 -19.49 1.13 -11.23
N LYS A 188 -20.80 0.89 -11.40
CA LYS A 188 -21.82 1.94 -11.47
C LYS A 188 -22.07 2.59 -10.12
N ALA A 189 -22.02 1.86 -9.00
CA ALA A 189 -22.17 2.39 -7.65
C ALA A 189 -20.96 3.25 -7.27
N VAL A 190 -19.75 2.80 -7.56
CA VAL A 190 -18.51 3.57 -7.46
C VAL A 190 -18.57 4.79 -8.38
N GLY A 191 -19.05 4.64 -9.62
CA GLY A 191 -19.26 5.74 -10.57
C GLY A 191 -20.32 6.75 -10.14
N ALA A 192 -21.44 6.28 -9.58
CA ALA A 192 -22.52 7.11 -9.07
C ALA A 192 -22.12 7.78 -7.75
N TRP A 193 -21.39 7.11 -6.87
CA TRP A 193 -20.78 7.70 -5.69
C TRP A 193 -19.82 8.82 -6.09
N ARG A 194 -18.97 8.61 -7.12
CA ARG A 194 -18.13 9.66 -7.72
C ARG A 194 -18.99 10.83 -8.25
N ALA A 195 -20.06 10.56 -8.98
CA ALA A 195 -20.96 11.58 -9.53
C ALA A 195 -21.77 12.33 -8.45
N THR A 196 -22.15 11.66 -7.34
CA THR A 196 -22.92 12.22 -6.23
C THR A 196 -22.02 13.01 -5.29
N ALA A 197 -20.78 12.57 -5.06
CA ALA A 197 -19.74 13.35 -4.40
C ALA A 197 -19.43 14.65 -5.18
N GLN A 198 -19.44 14.59 -6.52
CA GLN A 198 -19.38 15.79 -7.38
C GLN A 198 -20.67 16.63 -7.33
N GLY A 199 -21.86 16.01 -7.26
CA GLY A 199 -23.16 16.68 -7.24
C GLY A 199 -23.53 17.35 -5.90
N LYS A 200 -23.07 16.81 -4.76
CA LYS A 200 -23.28 17.38 -3.42
C LYS A 200 -22.51 18.71 -3.23
N ARG A 201 -21.36 18.85 -3.91
CA ARG A 201 -20.65 20.15 -4.06
C ARG A 201 -21.47 21.18 -4.86
N ARG A 202 -22.28 20.73 -5.83
CA ARG A 202 -23.11 21.59 -6.68
C ARG A 202 -24.39 22.10 -6.01
N ARG A 203 -24.98 21.33 -5.08
CA ARG A 203 -26.17 21.75 -4.29
C ARG A 203 -25.82 22.60 -3.06
N SER A 204 -24.64 22.39 -2.45
CA SER A 204 -24.13 23.24 -1.36
C SER A 204 -23.87 24.69 -1.81
N ALA A 205 -23.53 24.90 -3.08
CA ALA A 205 -23.31 26.22 -3.67
C ALA A 205 -24.58 27.06 -3.94
N TRP A 206 -25.79 26.53 -3.73
CA TRP A 206 -27.06 27.24 -4.02
C TRP A 206 -27.81 27.75 -2.77
N THR A 207 -27.32 27.48 -1.55
CA THR A 207 -27.93 28.01 -0.30
C THR A 207 -27.11 29.11 0.38
N SER A 208 -26.00 29.55 -0.21
CA SER A 208 -25.18 30.69 0.25
C SER A 208 -25.22 31.87 -0.73
N GLY A 209 -26.37 32.10 -1.37
CA GLY A 209 -26.61 33.28 -2.19
C GLY A 209 -27.30 34.37 -1.40
N LEU A 210 -26.53 35.22 -0.70
CA LEU A 210 -26.80 36.65 -0.41
C LEU A 210 -25.80 37.16 0.63
N VAL A 211 -24.71 37.80 0.19
CA VAL A 211 -24.10 39.03 0.78
C VAL A 211 -23.00 39.51 -0.18
N THR A 212 -23.39 40.50 -1.01
CA THR A 212 -22.63 41.64 -1.56
C THR A 212 -21.25 41.49 -2.20
N LEU A 213 -21.25 41.57 -3.55
CA LEU A 213 -20.62 42.60 -4.41
C LEU A 213 -19.42 43.42 -3.88
N ALA A 214 -18.33 43.34 -4.66
CA ALA A 214 -17.18 44.25 -4.89
C ALA A 214 -15.87 43.49 -4.60
N ILE A 215 -15.06 43.08 -5.58
CA ILE A 215 -14.28 43.93 -6.49
C ILE A 215 -14.02 43.13 -7.78
N ALA A 216 -14.31 43.76 -8.91
CA ALA A 216 -13.97 43.30 -10.24
C ALA A 216 -12.44 43.24 -10.43
N GLY A 217 -11.93 42.13 -10.95
CA GLY A 217 -10.53 42.05 -11.40
C GLY A 217 -9.91 40.65 -11.58
N GLY A 218 -10.53 39.56 -11.11
CA GLY A 218 -9.84 38.25 -11.06
C GLY A 218 -10.63 37.02 -11.54
N LEU A 219 -11.84 37.16 -12.08
CA LEU A 219 -12.76 36.03 -12.31
C LEU A 219 -12.66 35.36 -13.69
N GLY A 220 -11.58 35.62 -14.44
CA GLY A 220 -11.33 34.97 -15.73
C GLY A 220 -10.57 33.64 -15.65
N TRP A 221 -9.82 33.40 -14.55
CA TRP A 221 -8.91 32.24 -14.47
C TRP A 221 -9.50 31.02 -13.76
N TYR A 222 -10.57 31.18 -12.99
CA TYR A 222 -11.13 30.11 -12.14
C TYR A 222 -12.11 29.18 -12.86
N LEU A 223 -12.52 29.50 -14.09
CA LEU A 223 -13.44 28.65 -14.88
C LEU A 223 -12.71 27.61 -15.76
N PHE A 224 -11.37 27.65 -15.82
CA PHE A 224 -10.55 26.77 -16.66
C PHE A 224 -9.46 26.00 -15.88
N ALA A 225 -9.49 26.00 -14.55
CA ALA A 225 -8.54 25.24 -13.75
C ALA A 225 -8.99 23.75 -13.65
N PRO A 226 -8.14 22.77 -14.02
CA PRO A 226 -8.44 21.35 -13.83
C PRO A 226 -8.66 21.04 -12.36
N ALA A 227 -9.44 19.98 -12.07
CA ALA A 227 -9.86 19.60 -10.72
C ALA A 227 -8.68 19.67 -9.73
N GLY A 228 -8.82 20.56 -8.74
CA GLY A 228 -7.76 20.86 -7.78
C GLY A 228 -7.36 19.62 -6.99
N VAL A 229 -6.05 19.36 -6.94
CA VAL A 229 -5.45 18.31 -6.12
C VAL A 229 -5.89 18.49 -4.67
N PRO A 230 -6.43 17.45 -4.00
CA PRO A 230 -6.88 17.54 -2.62
C PRO A 230 -5.81 18.16 -1.71
N ALA A 231 -6.28 18.86 -0.67
CA ALA A 231 -5.39 19.35 0.37
C ALA A 231 -4.81 18.18 1.19
N CYS A 232 -3.67 18.41 1.82
CA CYS A 232 -2.99 17.40 2.62
C CYS A 232 -3.82 16.93 3.83
N ASP A 233 -4.66 17.81 4.36
CA ASP A 233 -5.53 17.63 5.53
C ASP A 233 -7.01 17.35 5.18
N ALA A 234 -7.33 17.19 3.89
CA ALA A 234 -8.70 16.90 3.48
C ALA A 234 -9.16 15.53 4.01
N ASP A 235 -10.43 15.43 4.46
CA ASP A 235 -11.01 14.20 5.02
C ASP A 235 -10.80 12.95 4.14
N ALA A 236 -10.86 13.12 2.82
CA ALA A 236 -10.61 12.06 1.86
C ALA A 236 -9.14 11.59 1.87
N THR A 237 -8.19 12.52 1.95
CA THR A 237 -6.75 12.24 2.07
C THR A 237 -6.46 11.51 3.39
N HIS A 238 -7.08 11.97 4.48
CA HIS A 238 -6.94 11.35 5.80
C HIS A 238 -7.42 9.90 5.82
N LYS A 239 -8.61 9.62 5.26
CA LYS A 239 -9.16 8.25 5.16
C LYS A 239 -8.28 7.34 4.31
N THR A 240 -7.76 7.82 3.18
CA THR A 240 -6.83 7.04 2.35
C THR A 240 -5.53 6.75 3.09
N LEU A 241 -4.97 7.71 3.83
CA LEU A 241 -3.75 7.52 4.62
C LEU A 241 -3.95 6.52 5.75
N GLN A 242 -5.07 6.60 6.49
CA GLN A 242 -5.39 5.62 7.53
C GLN A 242 -5.51 4.21 6.96
N GLY A 243 -6.18 4.04 5.81
CA GLY A 243 -6.25 2.75 5.12
C GLY A 243 -4.89 2.23 4.65
N LEU A 244 -3.98 3.11 4.20
CA LEU A 244 -2.62 2.72 3.83
C LEU A 244 -1.77 2.33 5.05
N MET A 245 -1.87 3.06 6.17
CA MET A 245 -1.14 2.76 7.40
C MET A 245 -1.58 1.42 7.99
N LEU A 246 -2.87 1.13 7.95
CA LEU A 246 -3.43 -0.17 8.36
C LEU A 246 -2.86 -1.32 7.51
N ARG A 247 -2.80 -1.15 6.19
CA ARG A 247 -2.24 -2.16 5.28
C ARG A 247 -0.73 -2.38 5.48
N VAL A 248 0.02 -1.30 5.69
CA VAL A 248 1.47 -1.38 5.96
C VAL A 248 1.77 -2.05 7.30
N SER A 249 0.93 -1.84 8.32
CA SER A 249 1.04 -2.60 9.57
C SER A 249 0.78 -4.09 9.34
N ILE A 250 -0.18 -4.45 8.49
CA ILE A 250 -0.47 -5.85 8.14
C ILE A 250 0.74 -6.49 7.41
N ASP A 251 1.30 -5.82 6.40
CA ASP A 251 2.48 -6.30 5.64
C ASP A 251 3.77 -6.41 6.49
N ALA A 252 3.97 -5.51 7.45
CA ALA A 252 5.12 -5.59 8.35
C ALA A 252 5.04 -6.80 9.29
N ARG A 253 3.81 -7.16 9.73
CA ARG A 253 3.59 -8.30 10.64
C ARG A 253 3.64 -9.64 9.91
N THR A 254 3.18 -9.73 8.65
CA THR A 254 3.37 -10.95 7.81
C THR A 254 4.84 -11.25 7.51
N GLN A 255 5.73 -10.24 7.61
CA GLN A 255 7.19 -10.40 7.52
C GLN A 255 7.86 -10.71 8.87
N GLY A 256 7.09 -10.92 9.95
CA GLY A 256 7.59 -11.36 11.26
C GLY A 256 8.04 -10.23 12.20
N LEU A 257 7.73 -8.97 11.90
CA LEU A 257 7.97 -7.83 12.81
C LEU A 257 6.80 -7.74 13.81
N ARG A 258 7.03 -8.18 15.06
CA ARG A 258 5.99 -8.48 16.07
C ARG A 258 5.43 -7.30 16.89
N GLU A 259 5.86 -6.06 16.66
CA GLU A 259 5.50 -4.89 17.51
C GLU A 259 5.05 -3.70 16.65
N VAL A 260 3.88 -3.77 16.02
CA VAL A 260 3.45 -2.69 15.11
C VAL A 260 1.99 -2.34 15.34
N GLY A 261 1.65 -1.69 16.45
CA GLY A 261 0.33 -1.07 16.64
C GLY A 261 -0.05 -0.12 15.48
N ILE A 262 -1.35 0.05 15.21
CA ILE A 262 -1.83 0.92 14.12
C ILE A 262 -1.36 2.36 14.41
N PRO A 263 -0.53 2.95 13.56
CA PRO A 263 -0.03 4.29 13.82
C PRO A 263 -1.14 5.32 13.67
N SER A 264 -1.25 6.24 14.63
CA SER A 264 -2.12 7.43 14.48
C SER A 264 -1.38 8.53 13.71
N LEU A 265 -2.12 9.29 12.92
CA LEU A 265 -1.60 10.41 12.14
C LEU A 265 -2.09 11.73 12.71
N SER A 266 -1.18 12.67 12.87
CA SER A 266 -1.49 14.04 13.30
C SER A 266 -0.60 15.05 12.56
N GLY A 267 -0.89 16.35 12.71
CA GLY A 267 -0.04 17.40 12.16
C GLY A 267 0.10 17.39 10.63
N LEU A 268 -0.95 16.97 9.91
CA LEU A 268 -0.96 16.92 8.46
C LEU A 268 -0.77 18.34 7.91
N ARG A 269 0.31 18.56 7.14
CA ARG A 269 0.65 19.86 6.57
C ARG A 269 1.17 19.74 5.15
N GLU A 270 0.92 20.78 4.37
CA GLU A 270 1.49 20.95 3.03
C GLU A 270 2.91 21.52 3.12
N ILE A 271 3.83 20.92 2.37
CA ILE A 271 5.19 21.43 2.16
C ILE A 271 5.24 22.32 0.93
N GLY A 272 4.56 21.91 -0.14
CA GLY A 272 4.44 22.73 -1.35
C GLY A 272 3.63 22.04 -2.44
N TYR A 273 3.30 22.81 -3.48
CA TYR A 273 2.49 22.38 -4.61
C TYR A 273 3.15 22.71 -5.94
N ARG A 274 3.53 21.67 -6.69
CA ARG A 274 4.04 21.79 -8.06
C ARG A 274 2.87 21.85 -9.02
N LYS A 275 2.49 23.06 -9.41
CA LYS A 275 1.29 23.35 -10.20
C LYS A 275 1.31 22.67 -11.57
N ASP A 276 2.46 22.71 -12.24
CA ASP A 276 2.64 22.15 -13.58
C ASP A 276 2.45 20.62 -13.59
N GLU A 277 2.81 19.96 -12.48
CA GLU A 277 2.69 18.50 -12.34
C GLU A 277 1.41 18.06 -11.64
N ARG A 278 0.64 19.01 -11.07
CA ARG A 278 -0.52 18.73 -10.20
C ARG A 278 -0.14 17.76 -9.06
N ILE A 279 1.01 17.97 -8.42
CA ILE A 279 1.46 17.16 -7.28
C ILE A 279 1.70 18.04 -6.06
N ARG A 280 1.14 17.65 -4.93
CA ARG A 280 1.31 18.27 -3.61
C ARG A 280 2.18 17.39 -2.74
N GLY A 281 3.21 17.97 -2.13
CA GLY A 281 4.04 17.33 -1.11
C GLY A 281 3.48 17.62 0.28
N CYS A 282 3.32 16.57 1.07
CA CYS A 282 2.71 16.65 2.39
C CYS A 282 3.57 15.93 3.43
N MET A 283 3.51 16.41 4.67
CA MET A 283 4.08 15.74 5.85
C MET A 283 3.02 15.53 6.92
N ALA A 284 3.20 14.49 7.71
CA ALA A 284 2.43 14.22 8.91
C ALA A 284 3.33 13.66 10.00
N THR A 285 2.86 13.71 11.24
CA THR A 285 3.48 13.02 12.37
C THR A 285 2.74 11.71 12.58
N MET A 286 3.48 10.62 12.48
CA MET A 286 3.02 9.28 12.80
C MET A 286 3.37 8.97 14.25
N THR A 287 2.40 8.54 15.03
CA THR A 287 2.60 8.14 16.43
C THR A 287 2.29 6.66 16.56
N ARG A 288 3.21 5.89 17.15
CA ARG A 288 3.07 4.46 17.41
C ARG A 288 3.57 4.18 18.83
N GLY A 289 2.67 3.89 19.76
CA GLY A 289 3.01 3.87 21.18
C GLY A 289 3.59 5.23 21.61
N ASP A 290 4.74 5.22 22.28
CA ASP A 290 5.47 6.43 22.68
C ASP A 290 6.37 7.01 21.55
N ASP A 291 6.51 6.30 20.43
CA ASP A 291 7.36 6.71 19.32
C ASP A 291 6.61 7.62 18.35
N THR A 292 7.08 8.86 18.23
CA THR A 292 6.66 9.80 17.18
C THR A 292 7.69 9.89 16.07
N LYS A 293 7.27 9.70 14.82
CA LYS A 293 8.11 9.83 13.63
C LYS A 293 7.44 10.72 12.58
N ALA A 294 8.22 11.59 11.95
CA ALA A 294 7.75 12.32 10.78
C ALA A 294 7.64 11.37 9.58
N ILE A 295 6.50 11.43 8.89
CA ILE A 295 6.27 10.74 7.62
C ILE A 295 5.94 11.76 6.54
N ALA A 296 6.10 11.36 5.28
CA ALA A 296 5.73 12.19 4.16
C ALA A 296 5.00 11.40 3.06
N TYR A 297 4.24 12.14 2.26
CA TYR A 297 3.45 11.58 1.18
C TYR A 297 3.23 12.64 0.10
N THR A 298 2.90 12.18 -1.11
CA THR A 298 2.48 13.05 -2.20
C THR A 298 1.04 12.77 -2.59
N VAL A 299 0.32 13.82 -2.98
CA VAL A 299 -1.04 13.74 -3.51
C VAL A 299 -1.01 14.29 -4.93
N GLY A 300 -1.44 13.50 -5.90
CA GLY A 300 -1.45 13.90 -7.31
C GLY A 300 -2.04 12.82 -8.19
N PRO A 301 -2.16 13.07 -9.50
CA PRO A 301 -2.77 12.12 -10.41
C PRO A 301 -1.98 10.81 -10.51
N ALA A 302 -2.63 9.71 -10.91
CA ALA A 302 -1.97 8.41 -11.05
C ALA A 302 -0.88 8.42 -12.15
N SER A 303 -1.10 9.23 -13.20
CA SER A 303 -0.14 9.58 -14.25
C SER A 303 -0.41 11.02 -14.72
N ALA A 304 0.46 11.58 -15.57
CA ALA A 304 0.30 12.97 -16.05
C ALA A 304 -1.06 13.24 -16.74
N ASP A 305 -1.65 12.21 -17.36
CA ASP A 305 -2.91 12.28 -18.10
C ASP A 305 -4.11 11.71 -17.33
N ASP A 306 -3.92 11.23 -16.09
CA ASP A 306 -5.00 10.69 -15.26
C ASP A 306 -5.63 11.80 -14.39
N ASP A 307 -6.94 11.72 -14.16
CA ASP A 307 -7.66 12.56 -13.23
C ASP A 307 -7.93 11.86 -11.87
N LYS A 308 -7.62 10.57 -11.77
CA LYS A 308 -7.64 9.82 -10.51
C LYS A 308 -6.49 10.29 -9.62
N MET A 309 -6.84 10.97 -8.53
CA MET A 309 -5.88 11.40 -7.51
C MET A 309 -5.48 10.22 -6.63
N MET A 310 -4.19 10.06 -6.40
CA MET A 310 -3.62 9.02 -5.55
C MET A 310 -2.75 9.64 -4.46
N VAL A 311 -2.73 8.97 -3.31
CA VAL A 311 -1.82 9.26 -2.21
C VAL A 311 -0.67 8.25 -2.27
N ARG A 312 0.57 8.73 -2.30
CA ARG A 312 1.77 7.90 -2.37
C ARG A 312 2.69 8.22 -1.21
N GLY A 313 3.13 7.21 -0.46
CA GLY A 313 4.15 7.38 0.57
C GLY A 313 5.46 7.91 -0.02
N ALA A 314 6.21 8.70 0.74
CA ALA A 314 7.49 9.26 0.30
C ALA A 314 8.42 9.46 1.50
N ASP A 315 9.72 9.55 1.24
CA ASP A 315 10.67 9.91 2.27
C ASP A 315 10.53 11.40 2.65
N PRO A 316 10.50 11.77 3.95
CA PRO A 316 10.44 13.15 4.40
C PRO A 316 11.52 14.06 3.81
N VAL A 317 12.75 13.57 3.68
CA VAL A 317 13.88 14.35 3.15
C VAL A 317 13.66 14.65 1.67
N ILE A 318 13.11 13.70 0.91
CA ILE A 318 12.78 13.88 -0.51
C ILE A 318 11.63 14.87 -0.70
N VAL A 319 10.58 14.78 0.13
CA VAL A 319 9.45 15.72 0.04
C VAL A 319 9.89 17.14 0.40
N GLU A 320 10.71 17.31 1.42
CA GLU A 320 11.25 18.62 1.80
C GLU A 320 12.15 19.19 0.68
N ALA A 321 13.04 18.37 0.11
CA ALA A 321 13.90 18.78 -1.00
C ALA A 321 13.10 19.23 -2.23
N ARG A 322 12.11 18.43 -2.65
CA ARG A 322 11.32 18.63 -3.87
C ARG A 322 10.29 19.76 -3.74
N PHE A 323 9.61 19.85 -2.60
CA PHE A 323 8.45 20.73 -2.43
C PHE A 323 8.72 21.91 -1.49
N GLY A 324 9.76 21.87 -0.67
CA GLY A 324 10.10 22.97 0.26
C GLY A 324 10.80 24.16 -0.40
N ASN A 325 11.39 23.95 -1.59
CA ASN A 325 12.14 24.97 -2.32
C ASN A 325 11.46 25.33 -3.64
N LEU A 326 10.23 25.84 -3.57
CA LEU A 326 9.47 26.29 -4.73
C LEU A 326 9.37 27.82 -4.81
N ASP A 327 9.36 28.36 -6.03
CA ASP A 327 9.03 29.76 -6.28
C ASP A 327 7.52 30.04 -6.11
N ALA A 328 7.12 31.31 -6.23
CA ALA A 328 5.71 31.71 -6.12
C ALA A 328 4.79 31.06 -7.19
N LYS A 329 5.35 30.54 -8.27
CA LYS A 329 4.63 29.82 -9.33
C LYS A 329 4.59 28.31 -9.08
N GLY A 330 5.24 27.80 -8.03
CA GLY A 330 5.33 26.37 -7.74
C GLY A 330 6.40 25.65 -8.54
N LYS A 331 7.41 26.37 -9.05
CA LYS A 331 8.55 25.79 -9.78
C LYS A 331 9.75 25.59 -8.84
N PRO A 332 10.56 24.54 -9.04
CA PRO A 332 11.77 24.34 -8.24
C PRO A 332 12.73 25.54 -8.31
N LEU A 333 13.23 25.97 -7.15
CA LEU A 333 14.27 27.02 -7.06
C LEU A 333 15.63 26.51 -7.54
N TYR A 334 15.87 25.20 -7.43
CA TYR A 334 17.13 24.57 -7.81
C TYR A 334 16.88 23.52 -8.90
N ASN A 335 17.64 23.63 -10.00
CA ASN A 335 17.49 22.75 -11.16
C ASN A 335 18.86 22.24 -11.66
N ALA A 336 19.82 22.11 -10.73
CA ALA A 336 21.22 21.73 -10.99
C ALA A 336 21.92 22.58 -12.06
N GLU A 337 21.64 23.89 -12.13
CA GLU A 337 22.26 24.77 -13.12
C GLU A 337 23.77 24.94 -12.88
N PRO A 338 24.61 25.00 -13.93
CA PRO A 338 24.27 25.04 -15.36
C PRO A 338 24.13 23.66 -16.03
N ILE A 339 24.31 22.57 -15.28
CA ILE A 339 24.20 21.19 -15.80
C ILE A 339 22.78 20.93 -16.32
N GLY A 340 21.78 21.39 -15.54
CA GLY A 340 20.38 21.09 -15.75
C GLY A 340 19.99 19.75 -15.13
N ARG A 341 18.84 19.70 -14.43
CA ARG A 341 18.40 18.54 -13.64
C ARG A 341 18.38 17.24 -14.42
N VAL A 342 17.86 17.25 -15.64
CA VAL A 342 17.77 16.04 -16.48
C VAL A 342 19.16 15.49 -16.81
N ALA A 343 20.12 16.36 -17.15
CA ALA A 343 21.49 15.93 -17.46
C ALA A 343 22.24 15.49 -16.19
N ALA A 344 22.02 16.17 -15.06
CA ALA A 344 22.59 15.79 -13.76
C ALA A 344 22.07 14.43 -13.29
N GLU A 345 20.76 14.20 -13.37
CA GLU A 345 20.13 12.93 -13.01
C GLU A 345 20.65 11.79 -13.89
N LYS A 346 20.72 12.02 -15.21
CA LYS A 346 21.28 11.04 -16.16
C LYS A 346 22.74 10.70 -15.81
N ALA A 347 23.58 11.71 -15.63
CA ALA A 347 24.99 11.53 -15.30
C ALA A 347 25.17 10.74 -14.00
N PHE A 348 24.34 11.03 -12.98
CA PHE A 348 24.35 10.32 -11.72
C PHE A 348 23.98 8.84 -11.89
N ARG A 349 22.87 8.55 -12.58
CA ARG A 349 22.40 7.18 -12.86
C ARG A 349 23.43 6.38 -13.68
N ASP A 350 24.04 7.01 -14.67
CA ASP A 350 25.12 6.40 -15.47
C ASP A 350 26.34 6.07 -14.60
N GLY A 351 26.70 6.98 -13.68
CA GLY A 351 27.75 6.75 -12.69
C GLY A 351 27.49 5.53 -11.83
N VAL A 352 26.27 5.41 -11.28
CA VAL A 352 25.88 4.24 -10.47
C VAL A 352 25.97 2.96 -11.30
N THR A 353 25.41 2.96 -12.51
CA THR A 353 25.47 1.82 -13.44
C THR A 353 26.92 1.37 -13.71
N ALA A 354 27.83 2.31 -13.93
CA ALA A 354 29.24 2.03 -14.14
C ALA A 354 29.92 1.41 -12.90
N LEU A 355 29.60 1.89 -11.69
CA LEU A 355 30.10 1.29 -10.44
C LEU A 355 29.63 -0.16 -10.30
N GLN A 356 28.37 -0.45 -10.59
CA GLN A 356 27.84 -1.81 -10.49
C GLN A 356 28.45 -2.76 -11.51
N ALA A 357 28.61 -2.31 -12.75
CA ALA A 357 29.25 -3.09 -13.81
C ALA A 357 30.71 -3.45 -13.50
N SER A 358 31.39 -2.65 -12.66
CA SER A 358 32.77 -2.91 -12.23
C SER A 358 32.89 -4.07 -11.22
N SER A 359 31.77 -4.61 -10.70
CA SER A 359 31.73 -5.80 -9.84
C SER A 359 30.91 -6.93 -10.48
N PRO A 360 31.56 -7.97 -11.02
CA PRO A 360 30.88 -9.12 -11.64
C PRO A 360 29.90 -9.84 -10.71
N ALA A 361 30.20 -9.86 -9.40
CA ALA A 361 29.34 -10.45 -8.38
C ALA A 361 28.09 -9.60 -8.10
N ALA A 362 28.23 -8.27 -8.06
CA ALA A 362 27.09 -7.36 -7.90
C ALA A 362 26.15 -7.41 -9.11
N ALA A 363 26.72 -7.44 -10.33
CA ALA A 363 25.95 -7.54 -11.57
C ALA A 363 25.22 -8.89 -11.73
N MET A 364 25.70 -9.96 -11.11
CA MET A 364 25.04 -11.27 -11.08
C MET A 364 23.90 -11.30 -10.04
N LEU A 365 24.15 -10.79 -8.84
CA LEU A 365 23.16 -10.67 -7.78
C LEU A 365 21.99 -9.78 -8.20
N GLN A 366 22.28 -8.65 -8.87
CA GLN A 366 21.25 -7.73 -9.36
C GLN A 366 20.34 -8.38 -10.41
N ARG A 367 20.91 -9.11 -11.37
CA ARG A 367 20.12 -9.87 -12.36
C ARG A 367 19.26 -10.95 -11.73
N GLN A 368 19.72 -11.56 -10.64
CA GLN A 368 18.95 -12.55 -9.89
C GLN A 368 17.78 -11.88 -9.12
N LEU A 369 18.02 -10.71 -8.53
CA LEU A 369 17.03 -9.93 -7.80
C LEU A 369 15.99 -9.30 -8.74
N GLU A 370 16.38 -8.80 -9.91
CA GLU A 370 15.44 -8.32 -10.95
C GLU A 370 14.48 -9.44 -11.40
N ARG A 371 14.97 -10.68 -11.52
CA ARG A 371 14.13 -11.85 -11.80
C ARG A 371 13.20 -12.20 -10.64
N GLN A 372 13.64 -12.02 -9.40
CA GLN A 372 12.78 -12.21 -8.22
C GLN A 372 11.71 -11.12 -8.13
N ARG A 373 12.05 -9.85 -8.39
CA ARG A 373 11.10 -8.73 -8.45
C ARG A 373 10.07 -8.89 -9.56
N ALA A 374 10.49 -9.34 -10.75
CA ALA A 374 9.56 -9.66 -11.83
C ALA A 374 8.57 -10.78 -11.46
N ARG A 375 8.95 -11.69 -10.56
CA ARG A 375 8.07 -12.73 -10.01
C ARG A 375 7.18 -12.21 -8.86
N GLN A 376 7.67 -11.29 -8.03
CA GLN A 376 6.88 -10.66 -6.95
C GLN A 376 5.88 -9.63 -7.46
N ARG A 377 6.13 -9.02 -8.63
CA ARG A 377 5.17 -8.13 -9.31
C ARG A 377 3.83 -8.82 -9.63
N SER A 378 3.76 -10.15 -9.68
CA SER A 378 2.49 -10.87 -9.88
C SER A 378 1.76 -11.20 -8.58
N THR A 379 2.32 -10.92 -7.40
CA THR A 379 1.74 -11.34 -6.11
C THR A 379 1.48 -10.21 -5.10
N THR A 380 1.84 -8.96 -5.41
CA THR A 380 1.67 -7.81 -4.48
C THR A 380 0.95 -6.63 -5.15
N GLY A 381 -0.36 -6.78 -5.39
CA GLY A 381 -1.21 -5.78 -6.03
C GLY A 381 -1.81 -4.72 -5.10
N LEU A 382 -1.13 -4.29 -4.04
CA LEU A 382 -1.75 -3.42 -3.01
C LEU A 382 -1.09 -2.06 -2.75
N VAL A 383 0.01 -1.75 -3.46
CA VAL A 383 0.51 -0.37 -3.64
C VAL A 383 0.92 -0.26 -5.10
N VAL A 384 0.32 0.65 -5.86
CA VAL A 384 0.83 0.99 -7.20
C VAL A 384 2.15 1.73 -6.99
N THR A 385 3.25 0.98 -6.96
CA THR A 385 4.60 1.51 -7.04
C THR A 385 4.78 2.04 -8.45
N ASP A 386 5.05 3.34 -8.55
CA ASP A 386 5.46 3.94 -9.81
C ASP A 386 6.69 3.17 -10.33
N ALA A 387 6.67 2.72 -11.59
CA ALA A 387 7.78 1.95 -12.17
C ALA A 387 9.11 2.73 -12.10
N ASP A 388 9.05 4.07 -12.04
CA ASP A 388 10.22 4.92 -11.85
C ASP A 388 10.78 4.86 -10.43
N ARG A 389 9.94 4.62 -9.42
CA ARG A 389 10.32 4.43 -8.02
C ARG A 389 10.87 3.04 -7.71
N GLU A 390 10.74 2.08 -8.61
CA GLU A 390 11.32 0.74 -8.48
C GLU A 390 12.76 0.66 -9.01
N ARG A 391 13.24 1.72 -9.67
CA ARG A 391 14.62 1.82 -10.17
C ARG A 391 15.59 1.92 -8.99
N GLU A 392 16.85 1.60 -9.22
CA GLU A 392 17.90 1.71 -8.20
C GLU A 392 17.99 3.13 -7.61
N ILE A 393 17.88 4.15 -8.48
CA ILE A 393 17.66 5.52 -8.04
C ILE A 393 16.17 5.81 -8.20
N ALA A 394 15.43 5.80 -7.10
CA ALA A 394 14.00 6.05 -7.09
C ALA A 394 13.68 7.54 -7.29
N ASP A 395 14.55 8.41 -6.77
CA ASP A 395 14.34 9.85 -6.80
C ASP A 395 15.67 10.63 -6.79
N PHE A 396 15.69 11.83 -7.37
CA PHE A 396 16.85 12.70 -7.53
C PHE A 396 16.44 14.18 -7.42
N GLU A 397 16.92 14.86 -6.39
CA GLU A 397 16.54 16.26 -6.11
C GLU A 397 17.76 17.14 -5.76
N PRO A 398 18.02 18.20 -6.55
CA PRO A 398 18.97 19.24 -6.17
C PRO A 398 18.47 20.06 -4.98
N THR A 399 19.27 20.17 -3.94
CA THR A 399 18.89 20.89 -2.70
C THR A 399 19.47 22.29 -2.59
N GLY A 400 20.26 22.71 -3.58
CA GLY A 400 20.90 24.02 -3.60
C GLY A 400 21.59 24.32 -4.93
N PRO A 401 22.20 25.50 -5.06
CA PRO A 401 22.92 25.88 -6.27
C PRO A 401 24.18 25.03 -6.44
N CYS A 402 24.46 24.59 -7.67
CA CYS A 402 25.73 23.95 -7.96
C CYS A 402 26.86 24.98 -7.96
N ARG A 403 27.97 24.65 -7.29
CA ARG A 403 29.15 25.50 -7.18
C ARG A 403 30.21 25.06 -8.18
N ALA A 404 31.03 25.99 -8.64
CA ALA A 404 32.23 25.63 -9.39
C ALA A 404 33.19 24.88 -8.45
N HIS A 405 33.76 23.78 -8.92
CA HIS A 405 34.87 23.11 -8.26
C HIS A 405 36.17 23.90 -8.49
N GLU A 406 37.24 23.58 -7.76
CA GLU A 406 38.51 24.33 -7.81
C GLU A 406 39.16 24.36 -9.21
N ASP A 407 38.87 23.34 -10.04
CA ASP A 407 39.32 23.26 -11.43
C ASP A 407 38.57 24.19 -12.41
N GLY A 408 37.51 24.87 -11.94
CA GLY A 408 36.70 25.80 -12.72
C GLY A 408 35.80 25.17 -13.80
N VAL A 409 35.93 23.87 -14.08
CA VAL A 409 35.20 23.14 -15.13
C VAL A 409 34.17 22.20 -14.53
N SER A 410 34.50 21.59 -13.39
CA SER A 410 33.62 20.68 -12.67
C SER A 410 32.62 21.45 -11.82
N ARG A 411 31.47 20.82 -11.59
CA ARG A 411 30.36 21.39 -10.81
C ARG A 411 30.05 20.49 -9.63
N VAL A 412 30.09 21.06 -8.43
CA VAL A 412 29.69 20.38 -7.20
C VAL A 412 28.24 20.74 -6.91
N CYS A 413 27.36 19.76 -6.93
CA CYS A 413 25.94 19.97 -6.65
C CYS A 413 25.57 19.30 -5.32
N PRO A 414 24.91 20.02 -4.40
CA PRO A 414 24.27 19.40 -3.24
C PRO A 414 23.00 18.70 -3.70
N LEU A 415 22.89 17.41 -3.39
CA LEU A 415 21.81 16.53 -3.84
C LEU A 415 21.23 15.75 -2.67
N VAL A 416 19.94 15.45 -2.78
CA VAL A 416 19.30 14.34 -2.09
C VAL A 416 18.86 13.33 -3.15
N VAL A 417 19.17 12.06 -2.93
CA VAL A 417 18.86 10.98 -3.86
C VAL A 417 18.20 9.86 -3.07
N GLU A 418 17.11 9.30 -3.58
CA GLU A 418 16.45 8.14 -2.98
C GLU A 418 17.05 6.87 -3.59
N TYR A 419 17.80 6.12 -2.79
CA TYR A 419 18.49 4.89 -3.20
C TYR A 419 17.71 3.65 -2.79
N ASN A 420 17.37 2.80 -3.76
CA ASN A 420 16.79 1.50 -3.48
C ASN A 420 17.89 0.46 -3.21
N ASP A 421 18.19 0.26 -1.94
CA ASP A 421 19.24 -0.66 -1.49
C ASP A 421 18.75 -2.11 -1.44
N SER A 422 19.19 -2.89 -2.42
CA SER A 422 18.81 -4.30 -2.52
C SER A 422 19.30 -5.18 -1.36
N LEU A 423 20.35 -4.79 -0.64
CA LEU A 423 20.83 -5.53 0.53
C LEU A 423 19.90 -5.36 1.75
N LEU A 424 19.23 -4.21 1.87
CA LEU A 424 18.24 -4.00 2.92
C LEU A 424 16.93 -4.74 2.64
N ALA A 425 16.57 -4.92 1.36
CA ALA A 425 15.44 -5.75 0.96
C ALA A 425 15.62 -7.23 1.38
N THR A 426 16.85 -7.75 1.36
CA THR A 426 17.13 -9.15 1.79
C THR A 426 17.01 -9.41 3.29
N ILE A 427 16.91 -8.37 4.12
CA ILE A 427 16.76 -8.48 5.58
C ILE A 427 15.43 -7.92 6.10
N GLY A 428 14.44 -7.74 5.22
CA GLY A 428 13.08 -7.31 5.60
C GLY A 428 12.97 -5.85 6.07
N ARG A 429 13.86 -4.95 5.61
CA ARG A 429 13.83 -3.53 5.96
C ARG A 429 13.36 -2.66 4.79
N ALA A 430 12.94 -1.43 5.10
CA ALA A 430 12.53 -0.43 4.11
C ALA A 430 13.61 -0.30 3.02
N GLN A 431 13.21 -0.56 1.77
CA GLN A 431 14.12 -0.76 0.64
C GLN A 431 14.74 0.55 0.13
N SER A 432 14.20 1.69 0.57
CA SER A 432 14.56 3.03 0.12
C SER A 432 15.33 3.79 1.21
N LEU A 433 16.47 4.36 0.83
CA LEU A 433 17.34 5.17 1.68
C LEU A 433 17.52 6.57 1.06
N PRO A 434 17.08 7.65 1.73
CA PRO A 434 17.48 8.99 1.32
C PRO A 434 18.97 9.20 1.62
N MET A 435 19.77 9.40 0.58
CA MET A 435 21.17 9.80 0.71
C MET A 435 21.31 11.29 0.39
N THR A 436 21.99 12.01 1.27
CA THR A 436 22.31 13.43 1.09
C THR A 436 23.80 13.57 0.87
N GLY A 437 24.22 14.36 -0.12
CA GLY A 437 25.65 14.57 -0.35
C GLY A 437 25.96 15.58 -1.43
N GLU A 438 27.23 16.00 -1.47
CA GLU A 438 27.77 16.83 -2.54
C GLU A 438 28.49 15.96 -3.57
N PHE A 439 27.96 15.98 -4.80
CA PHE A 439 28.48 15.18 -5.90
C PHE A 439 29.09 16.07 -6.98
N THR A 440 30.24 15.65 -7.49
CA THR A 440 30.97 16.39 -8.51
C THR A 440 30.64 15.84 -9.90
N PHE A 441 30.24 16.74 -10.78
CA PHE A 441 29.96 16.50 -12.19
C PHE A 441 31.05 17.12 -13.02
N VAL A 442 31.55 16.37 -13.99
CA VAL A 442 32.59 16.82 -14.93
C VAL A 442 32.04 16.78 -16.34
N GLN A 443 32.42 17.75 -17.15
CA GLN A 443 32.03 17.79 -18.55
C GLN A 443 33.05 16.99 -19.37
N ASP A 444 32.55 16.03 -20.15
CA ASP A 444 33.32 15.15 -21.00
C ASP A 444 32.71 15.17 -22.41
N ASN A 445 33.43 15.77 -23.36
CA ASN A 445 33.01 15.88 -24.77
C ASN A 445 31.60 16.44 -24.96
N GLY A 446 31.22 17.43 -24.15
CA GLY A 446 29.89 18.07 -24.19
C GLY A 446 28.81 17.36 -23.38
N ASN A 447 29.08 16.16 -22.84
CA ASN A 447 28.19 15.44 -21.94
C ASN A 447 28.64 15.60 -20.49
N TRP A 448 27.70 15.52 -19.55
CA TRP A 448 28.03 15.49 -18.12
C TRP A 448 28.18 14.04 -17.67
N ARG A 449 29.21 13.78 -16.85
CA ARG A 449 29.41 12.52 -16.15
C ARG A 449 29.80 12.77 -14.71
N MET A 450 29.76 11.73 -13.88
CA MET A 450 30.31 11.80 -12.54
C MET A 450 31.85 11.88 -12.58
N SER A 451 32.42 12.59 -11.61
CA SER A 451 33.87 12.64 -11.38
C SER A 451 34.45 11.28 -11.02
N ASP A 452 35.78 11.16 -11.10
CA ASP A 452 36.47 9.89 -10.85
C ASP A 452 36.42 9.48 -9.36
N ASP A 453 36.18 10.43 -8.44
CA ASP A 453 35.97 10.15 -7.00
C ASP A 453 34.53 9.75 -6.64
N PHE A 454 33.64 9.67 -7.63
CA PHE A 454 32.23 9.32 -7.44
C PHE A 454 32.03 8.01 -6.68
N ALA A 455 32.79 6.96 -7.02
CA ALA A 455 32.72 5.66 -6.35
C ALA A 455 32.84 5.80 -4.82
N LYS A 456 33.83 6.59 -4.39
CA LYS A 456 34.14 6.83 -2.98
C LYS A 456 33.04 7.63 -2.31
N ARG A 457 32.58 8.73 -2.93
CA ARG A 457 31.52 9.58 -2.36
C ARG A 457 30.18 8.87 -2.29
N PHE A 458 29.81 8.15 -3.34
CA PHE A 458 28.58 7.38 -3.40
C PHE A 458 28.55 6.29 -2.31
N THR A 459 29.62 5.50 -2.20
CA THR A 459 29.73 4.46 -1.16
C THR A 459 29.67 5.06 0.25
N ARG A 460 30.30 6.22 0.46
CA ARG A 460 30.24 6.93 1.74
C ARG A 460 28.82 7.37 2.06
N ALA A 461 28.13 8.02 1.11
CA ALA A 461 26.76 8.49 1.28
C ALA A 461 25.77 7.34 1.55
N VAL A 462 25.91 6.20 0.85
CA VAL A 462 25.11 4.99 1.12
C VAL A 462 25.40 4.43 2.51
N THR A 463 26.66 4.41 2.94
CA THR A 463 27.04 3.92 4.27
C THR A 463 26.49 4.83 5.38
N GLU A 464 26.62 6.15 5.23
CA GLU A 464 26.04 7.13 6.15
C GLU A 464 24.51 6.98 6.22
N ALA A 465 23.82 6.87 5.08
CA ALA A 465 22.38 6.66 5.03
C ALA A 465 21.93 5.36 5.72
N ARG A 466 22.70 4.27 5.57
CA ARG A 466 22.45 3.01 6.30
C ARG A 466 22.59 3.17 7.81
N LEU A 467 23.64 3.85 8.27
CA LEU A 467 23.87 4.08 9.71
C LEU A 467 22.74 4.91 10.33
N ILE A 468 22.31 5.97 9.64
CA ILE A 468 21.17 6.80 10.03
C ILE A 468 19.89 5.96 10.06
N GLY A 469 19.65 5.14 9.03
CA GLY A 469 18.51 4.22 8.97
C GLY A 469 18.49 3.17 10.08
N MET A 470 19.63 2.90 10.72
CA MET A 470 19.76 2.00 11.88
C MET A 470 19.60 2.68 13.24
N GLY A 471 19.30 3.99 13.27
CA GLY A 471 19.13 4.74 14.53
C GLY A 471 20.45 5.10 15.22
N VAL A 472 21.59 4.97 14.53
CA VAL A 472 22.88 5.45 15.03
C VAL A 472 22.96 6.95 14.75
N THR A 473 22.47 7.77 15.68
CA THR A 473 22.40 9.24 15.50
C THR A 473 23.68 9.99 15.87
N ASP A 474 24.72 9.29 16.35
CA ASP A 474 26.05 9.89 16.56
C ASP A 474 27.07 9.35 15.56
N ALA A 475 27.01 9.90 14.35
CA ALA A 475 28.18 10.04 13.48
C ALA A 475 28.37 11.52 13.11
N ALA A 476 28.11 12.43 14.06
CA ALA A 476 28.72 13.74 14.02
C ALA A 476 30.15 13.62 14.53
N ALA A 477 31.11 13.91 13.64
CA ALA A 477 32.51 14.20 13.92
C ALA A 477 33.44 13.01 14.30
N ALA A 478 34.17 12.52 13.29
CA ALA A 478 35.61 12.35 13.45
C ALA A 478 36.32 13.28 12.45
N PRO A 479 37.31 14.07 12.87
CA PRO A 479 37.91 15.14 12.06
C PRO A 479 38.98 14.62 11.09
N GLU A 480 39.08 15.37 9.98
CA GLU A 480 40.11 15.42 8.91
C GLU A 480 40.44 14.14 8.11
#